data_AF-A0A7K3Z7G6-F1
#
_entry.id   AF-A0A7K3Z7G6-F1
#
_cell.length_a   1.000
_cell.length_b   1.000
_cell.length_c   1.000
_cell.angle_alpha   90.00
_cell.angle_beta   90.00
_cell.angle_gamma   90.00
#
_symmetry.space_group_name_H-M   'P 1'
#
loop_
_entity.id
_entity.type
_entity.pdbx_description
1 polymer ?
#
loop_
_entity_poly.entity_id
_entity_poly.type
_entity_poly.pdbx_seq_one_letter_code
_entity_poly.pdbx_strand_id
1 'polypeptide(L)'
;YSARLAVCELLQKERRQATAIVLREARPGYIMPIGVWQVRENVRNAMRQKPYIFKSLAESLQFMSGKFEIPLQRWIIQSELLKKALFQRKISDYFSTKN
;
A
#
# COMPACT_ATOMS: atom_id res chain seq x y z
N TYR A 1 -1.54 -13.33 2.78
CA TYR A 1 -0.70 -14.17 1.91
C TYR A 1 -0.88 -13.85 0.42
N SER A 2 -2.10 -13.90 -0.13
CA SER A 2 -2.36 -13.72 -1.57
C SER A 2 -1.89 -12.40 -2.18
N ALA A 3 -2.11 -11.27 -1.49
CA ALA A 3 -1.61 -9.97 -1.95
C ALA A 3 -0.08 -9.90 -1.98
N ARG A 4 0.60 -10.51 -1.00
CA ARG A 4 2.07 -10.55 -0.92
C ARG A 4 2.66 -11.27 -2.14
N LEU A 5 2.10 -12.43 -2.52
CA LEU A 5 2.57 -13.18 -3.68
C LEU A 5 2.53 -12.32 -4.95
N ALA A 6 1.39 -11.66 -5.22
CA ALA A 6 1.22 -10.81 -6.40
C ALA A 6 2.19 -9.63 -6.44
N VAL A 7 2.46 -8.99 -5.30
CA VAL A 7 3.47 -7.91 -5.21
C VAL A 7 4.89 -8.47 -5.41
N CYS A 8 5.21 -9.61 -4.79
CA CYS A 8 6.53 -10.24 -4.91
C CYS A 8 6.84 -10.68 -6.34
N GLU A 9 5.84 -11.11 -7.12
CA GLU A 9 6.03 -11.44 -8.55
C GLU A 9 6.58 -10.23 -9.34
N LEU A 10 6.03 -9.03 -9.13
CA LEU A 10 6.54 -7.80 -9.75
C LEU A 10 7.93 -7.45 -9.22
N LEU A 11 8.11 -7.41 -7.91
CA LEU A 11 9.39 -7.05 -7.29
C LEU A 11 10.52 -8.01 -7.69
N GLN A 12 10.24 -9.30 -7.82
CA GLN A 12 11.19 -10.30 -8.33
C GLN A 12 11.54 -10.03 -9.79
N LYS A 13 10.55 -9.74 -10.65
CA LYS A 13 10.78 -9.40 -12.06
C LYS A 13 11.64 -8.13 -12.20
N GLU A 14 11.38 -7.12 -11.39
CA GLU A 14 12.15 -5.87 -11.37
C GLU A 14 13.50 -6.00 -10.65
N ARG A 15 13.75 -7.13 -9.96
CA ARG A 15 14.90 -7.35 -9.07
C ARG A 15 15.03 -6.27 -7.99
N ARG A 16 13.91 -5.88 -7.38
CA ARG A 16 13.83 -4.85 -6.35
C ARG A 16 13.31 -5.40 -5.04
N GLN A 17 13.69 -4.75 -3.95
CA GLN A 17 13.11 -4.95 -2.64
C GLN A 17 12.38 -3.67 -2.21
N ALA A 18 11.21 -3.84 -1.63
CA ALA A 18 10.40 -2.73 -1.16
C ALA A 18 9.48 -3.17 -0.03
N THR A 19 9.13 -2.22 0.84
CA THR A 19 7.97 -2.34 1.72
C THR A 19 6.72 -2.08 0.89
N ALA A 20 5.72 -2.95 0.99
CA ALA A 20 4.46 -2.82 0.28
C ALA A 20 3.28 -2.73 1.26
N ILE A 21 2.36 -1.80 1.00
CA ILE A 21 1.13 -1.61 1.76
C ILE A 21 -0.03 -1.77 0.77
N VAL A 22 -0.92 -2.73 1.04
CA VAL A 22 -2.10 -3.00 0.20
C VAL A 22 -3.34 -2.60 0.97
N LEU A 23 -3.99 -1.51 0.54
CA LEU A 23 -5.26 -1.04 1.09
C LEU A 23 -6.39 -1.56 0.21
N ARG A 24 -7.34 -2.28 0.81
CA ARG A 24 -8.49 -2.85 0.11
C ARG A 24 -9.75 -2.67 0.93
N GLU A 25 -10.71 -1.97 0.35
CA GLU A 25 -12.05 -1.81 0.89
C GLU A 25 -13.01 -2.83 0.25
N ALA A 26 -13.83 -3.49 1.08
CA ALA A 26 -14.95 -4.29 0.61
C ALA A 26 -16.25 -3.54 0.93
N ARG A 27 -17.04 -3.22 -0.10
CA ARG A 27 -18.29 -2.48 0.04
C ARG A 27 -19.48 -3.41 0.27
N PRO A 28 -20.58 -2.94 0.88
CA PRO A 28 -21.77 -3.76 1.16
C PRO A 28 -22.36 -4.47 -0.07
N GLY A 29 -22.23 -3.91 -1.27
CA GLY A 29 -22.67 -4.55 -2.52
C GLY A 29 -21.83 -5.76 -2.95
N TYR A 30 -20.74 -6.07 -2.25
CA TYR A 30 -19.90 -7.23 -2.53
C TYR A 30 -20.47 -8.48 -1.84
N ILE A 31 -21.46 -9.09 -2.48
CA ILE A 31 -22.23 -10.23 -1.94
C ILE A 31 -21.60 -11.61 -2.23
N MET A 32 -20.61 -11.69 -3.12
CA MET A 32 -20.05 -12.97 -3.58
C MET A 32 -18.73 -13.34 -2.87
N PRO A 33 -18.63 -14.49 -2.19
CA PRO A 33 -17.40 -14.95 -1.59
C PRO A 33 -16.49 -15.66 -2.62
N ILE A 34 -15.79 -14.89 -3.47
CA ILE A 34 -14.86 -15.40 -4.50
C ILE A 34 -13.50 -15.89 -3.92
N GLY A 35 -13.41 -15.95 -2.59
CA GLY A 35 -12.22 -16.42 -1.88
C GLY A 35 -10.98 -15.55 -2.10
N VAL A 36 -9.81 -16.12 -1.76
CA VAL A 36 -8.54 -15.38 -1.77
C VAL A 36 -7.96 -15.14 -3.17
N TRP A 37 -8.50 -15.80 -4.19
CA TRP A 37 -8.07 -15.65 -5.58
C TRP A 37 -8.34 -14.24 -6.10
N GLN A 38 -9.51 -13.66 -5.79
CA GLN A 38 -9.85 -12.30 -6.23
C GLN A 38 -8.85 -11.27 -5.71
N VAL A 39 -8.42 -11.37 -4.45
CA VAL A 39 -7.42 -10.46 -3.89
C VAL A 39 -6.11 -10.58 -4.68
N ARG A 40 -5.70 -11.81 -5.01
CA ARG A 40 -4.48 -12.04 -5.79
C ARG A 40 -4.57 -11.41 -7.18
N GLU A 41 -5.69 -11.65 -7.88
CA GLU A 41 -5.83 -11.20 -9.26
C GLU A 41 -6.01 -9.69 -9.36
N ASN A 42 -6.76 -9.08 -8.45
CA ASN A 42 -6.86 -7.62 -8.38
C ASN A 42 -5.51 -6.96 -8.12
N VAL A 43 -4.70 -7.52 -7.22
CA VAL A 43 -3.35 -6.99 -6.94
C VAL A 43 -2.43 -7.19 -8.14
N ARG A 44 -2.46 -8.33 -8.82
CA ARG A 44 -1.68 -8.53 -10.07
C ARG A 44 -2.09 -7.54 -11.15
N ASN A 45 -3.40 -7.34 -11.34
CA ASN A 45 -3.91 -6.38 -12.30
C ASN A 45 -3.44 -4.95 -11.96
N ALA A 46 -3.47 -4.56 -10.68
CA ALA A 46 -2.91 -3.28 -10.25
C ALA A 46 -1.40 -3.16 -10.55
N MET A 47 -0.61 -4.23 -10.33
CA MET A 47 0.83 -4.26 -10.60
C MET A 47 1.18 -4.24 -12.11
N ARG A 48 0.23 -4.55 -13.00
CA ARG A 48 0.41 -4.49 -14.46
C ARG A 48 0.05 -3.13 -15.06
N GLN A 49 -0.67 -2.29 -14.33
CA GLN A 49 -1.09 -0.98 -14.80
C GLN A 49 0.01 0.07 -14.61
N LYS A 50 -0.09 1.19 -15.35
CA LYS A 50 0.80 2.33 -15.15
C LYS A 50 0.57 2.90 -13.73
N PRO A 51 1.60 2.93 -12.86
CA PRO A 51 1.43 3.42 -11.50
C PRO A 51 1.33 4.94 -11.46
N TYR A 52 0.66 5.43 -10.41
CA TYR A 52 0.82 6.83 -9.99
C TYR A 52 2.09 6.95 -9.14
N ILE A 53 2.93 7.93 -9.45
CA ILE A 53 4.20 8.17 -8.77
C ILE A 53 4.08 9.46 -7.97
N PHE A 54 4.44 9.41 -6.69
CA PHE A 54 4.38 10.53 -5.75
C PHE A 54 5.77 10.81 -5.18
N LYS A 55 6.02 12.06 -4.76
CA LYS A 55 7.30 12.44 -4.15
C LYS A 55 7.36 12.12 -2.67
N SER A 56 6.21 11.99 -2.00
CA SER A 56 6.12 11.65 -0.59
C SER A 56 4.98 10.70 -0.27
N LEU A 57 5.08 10.03 0.88
CA LEU A 57 4.00 9.20 1.42
C LEU A 57 2.74 10.05 1.67
N ALA A 58 2.89 11.27 2.19
CA ALA A 58 1.77 12.16 2.47
C ALA A 58 0.96 12.49 1.21
N GLU A 59 1.63 12.83 0.10
CA GLU A 59 0.97 13.06 -1.21
C GLU A 59 0.20 11.83 -1.67
N SER A 60 0.80 10.64 -1.55
CA SER A 60 0.14 9.40 -1.97
C SER A 60 -1.11 9.10 -1.14
N LEU A 61 -1.05 9.34 0.18
CA LEU A 61 -2.18 9.13 1.08
C LEU A 61 -3.31 10.14 0.85
N GLN A 62 -2.97 11.40 0.55
CA GLN A 62 -3.95 12.42 0.19
C GLN A 62 -4.65 12.10 -1.13
N PHE A 63 -3.92 11.59 -2.13
CA PHE A 63 -4.55 11.13 -3.37
C PHE A 63 -5.50 9.94 -3.13
N MET A 64 -5.11 9.01 -2.26
CA MET A 64 -5.89 7.82 -1.94
C MET A 64 -7.12 8.11 -1.07
N SER A 65 -7.10 9.14 -0.23
CA SER A 65 -8.25 9.47 0.64
C SER A 65 -9.52 9.80 -0.16
N GLY A 66 -9.38 10.38 -1.36
CA GLY A 66 -10.49 10.64 -2.27
C GLY A 66 -11.00 9.41 -3.04
N LYS A 67 -10.43 8.22 -2.81
CA LYS A 67 -10.81 6.97 -3.49
C LYS A 67 -11.50 5.94 -2.58
N PHE A 68 -11.45 6.14 -1.27
CA PHE A 68 -12.05 5.23 -0.28
C PHE A 68 -13.27 5.86 0.37
N GLU A 69 -14.25 5.04 0.72
CA GLU A 69 -15.38 5.47 1.59
C GLU A 69 -14.94 5.47 3.07
N ILE A 70 -14.14 4.49 3.47
CA ILE A 70 -13.51 4.44 4.80
C ILE A 70 -12.48 5.59 4.92
N PRO A 71 -12.62 6.45 5.96
CA PRO A 71 -11.67 7.53 6.20
C PRO A 71 -10.22 7.05 6.36
N LEU A 72 -9.28 7.80 5.79
CA LEU A 72 -7.85 7.50 5.80
C LEU A 72 -7.30 7.24 7.21
N GLN A 73 -7.79 7.97 8.20
CA GLN A 73 -7.40 7.86 9.61
C GLN A 73 -7.61 6.44 10.13
N ARG A 74 -8.68 5.76 9.71
CA ARG A 74 -8.96 4.38 10.11
C ARG A 74 -7.90 3.42 9.58
N TRP A 75 -7.45 3.61 8.33
CA TRP A 75 -6.35 2.84 7.75
C TRP A 75 -5.04 3.06 8.50
N ILE A 76 -4.73 4.31 8.86
CA ILE A 76 -3.51 4.66 9.61
C ILE A 76 -3.51 3.99 10.99
N ILE A 77 -4.60 4.08 11.74
CA ILE A 77 -4.69 3.50 13.10
C ILE A 77 -4.47 1.98 13.08
N GLN A 78 -5.04 1.30 12.07
CA GLN A 78 -5.04 -0.17 11.97
C GLN A 78 -3.74 -0.73 11.35
N SER A 79 -3.05 0.02 10.51
CA SER A 79 -1.87 -0.48 9.79
C SER A 79 -0.57 -0.16 10.53
N GLU A 80 0.09 -1.20 11.06
CA GLU A 80 1.43 -1.07 11.63
C GLU A 80 2.46 -0.53 10.63
N LEU A 81 2.36 -0.91 9.36
CA LEU A 81 3.28 -0.40 8.34
C LEU A 81 3.07 1.09 8.07
N LEU A 82 1.82 1.56 8.06
CA LEU A 82 1.54 3.00 7.91
C LEU A 82 2.00 3.77 9.14
N LYS A 83 1.74 3.27 10.35
CA LYS A 83 2.21 3.90 11.60
C LYS A 83 3.74 4.02 11.61
N LYS A 84 4.45 2.94 11.27
CA LYS A 84 5.91 2.98 11.14
C LYS A 84 6.35 3.98 10.08
N ALA A 85 5.75 3.96 8.89
CA ALA A 85 6.13 4.87 7.83
C ALA A 85 5.85 6.36 8.13
N LEU A 86 4.87 6.67 8.97
CA LEU A 86 4.50 8.04 9.34
C LEU A 86 5.19 8.56 10.61
N PHE A 87 5.39 7.70 11.60
CA PHE A 87 5.81 8.12 12.94
C PHE A 87 7.20 7.61 13.34
N GLN A 88 7.70 6.53 12.72
CA GLN A 88 9.03 5.99 13.02
C GLN A 88 10.09 6.73 12.19
N ARG A 89 11.00 7.42 12.87
CA ARG A 89 12.21 8.00 12.24
C ARG A 89 13.24 6.92 11.97
N LYS A 90 13.95 7.02 10.85
CA LYS A 90 15.10 6.17 10.57
C LYS A 90 16.31 6.73 11.29
N ILE A 91 17.23 5.84 11.67
CA ILE A 91 18.51 6.23 12.27
C ILE A 91 19.27 7.20 11.34
N SER A 92 19.19 6.99 10.01
CA SER A 92 19.77 7.88 9.00
C SER A 92 19.29 9.33 9.11
N ASP A 93 18.05 9.54 9.54
CA ASP A 93 17.45 10.88 9.60
C ASP A 93 18.13 11.74 10.68
N TYR A 94 18.70 11.11 11.71
CA TYR A 94 19.45 11.80 12.75
C TYR A 94 20.84 12.24 12.27
N PHE A 95 21.49 11.45 11.40
CA PHE A 95 22.79 11.78 10.82
C PHE A 95 22.71 12.82 9.69
N SER A 96 21.52 13.00 9.10
CA SER A 96 21.28 13.98 8.02
C SER A 96 21.10 15.42 8.51
N THR A 97 21.15 15.68 9.83
CA THR A 97 21.10 17.05 10.37
C THR A 97 22.47 17.73 10.26
N LYS A 98 22.90 18.01 9.03
CA LYS A 98 23.93 19.00 8.69
C LYS A 98 23.64 19.56 7.30
N ASN A 99 22.80 20.59 7.27
CA ASN A 99 22.95 21.87 6.55
C ASN A 99 21.72 22.73 6.79
#